data_AF-A0A0M4FQP2-F1
#
_entry.id   AF-A0A0M4FQP2-F1
#
_cell.length_a   1.000
_cell.length_b   1.000
_cell.length_c   1.000
_cell.angle_alpha   90.00
_cell.angle_beta   90.00
_cell.angle_gamma   90.00
#
_symmetry.space_group_name_H-M   'P 1'
#
loop_
_entity.id
_entity.type
_entity.pdbx_description
1 polymer ?
#
loop_
_entity_poly.entity_id
_entity_poly.type
_entity_poly.pdbx_seq_one_letter_code
_entity_poly.pdbx_strand_id
1 'polypeptide(L)'
;MDWLEERKELERQLIDAKQVVMRYEGALKLYRSVTDSEYQQALKDVYTLYTAIHNGNHDAGKPADPYEGMSVSELRSIYDEKAAEYKGGAGSTRQAAELLSIDTRIQALESAEAGGETD
;
A
#
# COMPACT_ATOMS: atom_id res chain seq x y z
N MET A 1 -5.27 -10.80 9.38
CA MET A 1 -5.15 -9.96 10.60
C MET A 1 -6.02 -8.73 10.38
N ASP A 2 -6.65 -8.22 11.43
CA ASP A 2 -7.42 -6.97 11.37
C ASP A 2 -6.45 -5.78 11.33
N TRP A 3 -6.48 -5.00 10.25
CA TRP A 3 -5.63 -3.80 10.09
C TRP A 3 -5.79 -2.84 11.27
N LEU A 4 -6.97 -2.74 11.88
CA LEU A 4 -7.19 -1.84 13.02
C LEU A 4 -6.38 -2.26 14.24
N GLU A 5 -6.24 -3.56 14.51
CA GLU A 5 -5.42 -4.06 15.61
C GLU A 5 -3.92 -3.92 15.32
N GLU A 6 -3.50 -4.21 14.10
CA GLU A 6 -2.10 -3.99 13.68
C GLU A 6 -1.71 -2.51 13.75
N ARG A 7 -2.60 -1.62 13.30
CA ARG A 7 -2.40 -0.17 13.36
C ARG A 7 -2.25 0.32 14.80
N LYS A 8 -3.08 -0.16 15.75
CA LYS A 8 -2.96 0.23 17.16
C LYS A 8 -1.59 -0.14 17.72
N GLU A 9 -1.07 -1.31 17.37
CA GLU A 9 0.26 -1.75 17.79
C GLU A 9 1.36 -0.84 17.20
N LEU A 10 1.28 -0.53 15.90
CA LEU A 10 2.21 0.38 15.24
C LEU A 10 2.17 1.79 15.85
N GLU A 11 0.98 2.29 16.19
CA GLU A 11 0.79 3.59 16.85
C GLU A 11 1.41 3.59 18.26
N ARG A 12 1.28 2.50 19.02
CA ARG A 12 1.93 2.35 20.33
C ARG A 12 3.45 2.41 20.20
N GLN A 13 4.01 1.60 19.30
CA GLN A 13 5.46 1.58 19.05
C GLN A 13 5.98 2.96 18.59
N LEU A 14 5.18 3.66 17.78
CA LEU A 14 5.53 5.02 17.31
C LEU A 14 5.58 6.01 18.47
N ILE A 15 4.64 5.92 19.41
CA ILE A 15 4.64 6.76 20.62
C ILE A 15 5.88 6.45 21.46
N ASP A 16 6.22 5.18 21.67
CA ASP A 16 7.39 4.77 22.46
C ASP A 16 8.69 5.28 21.84
N ALA A 17 8.85 5.13 20.52
CA ALA A 17 10.01 5.65 19.80
C ALA A 17 10.11 7.19 19.91
N LYS A 18 9.00 7.92 19.78
CA LYS A 18 8.96 9.37 19.99
C LYS A 18 9.36 9.77 21.41
N GLN A 19 8.97 9.00 22.43
CA GLN A 19 9.38 9.26 23.80
C GLN A 19 10.88 9.08 24.02
N VAL A 20 11.53 8.13 23.33
CA VAL A 20 12.99 7.97 23.36
C VAL A 20 13.68 9.20 22.76
N VAL A 21 13.21 9.65 21.59
CA VAL A 21 13.69 10.87 20.92
C VAL A 21 13.56 12.09 21.85
N MET A 22 12.37 12.31 22.42
CA MET A 22 12.12 13.42 23.33
C MET A 22 13.00 13.40 24.58
N ARG A 23 13.24 12.21 25.17
CA ARG A 23 14.13 12.06 26.33
C ARG A 23 15.58 12.42 26.00
N TYR A 24 16.06 12.02 24.83
CA TYR A 24 17.42 12.34 24.39
C TYR A 24 17.60 13.84 24.10
N GLU A 25 16.66 14.44 23.38
CA GLU A 25 16.71 15.85 22.98
C GLU A 25 16.45 16.80 24.16
N GLY A 26 15.57 16.41 25.08
CA GLY A 26 15.22 17.20 26.26
C GLY A 26 16.28 17.18 27.38
N ALA A 27 17.27 16.29 27.32
CA ALA A 27 18.31 16.17 28.34
C ALA A 27 19.65 16.77 27.87
N LEU A 28 20.29 17.54 28.74
CA LEU A 28 21.69 17.96 28.56
C LEU A 28 22.59 16.73 28.48
N LYS A 29 23.64 16.78 27.65
CA LYS A 29 24.52 15.64 27.36
C LYS A 29 25.01 14.88 28.59
N LEU A 30 25.36 15.59 29.67
CA LEU A 30 25.87 15.01 30.92
C LEU A 30 24.79 14.27 31.75
N TYR A 31 23.51 14.51 31.48
CA TYR A 31 22.37 13.94 32.20
C TYR A 31 21.50 13.03 31.31
N ARG A 32 21.98 12.66 30.12
CA ARG A 32 21.24 11.78 29.22
C ARG A 32 21.25 10.35 29.74
N SER A 33 20.06 9.77 29.83
CA SER A 33 19.84 8.33 30.06
C SER A 33 19.72 7.54 28.77
N VAL A 34 19.40 8.21 27.65
CA VAL A 34 19.33 7.62 26.32
C VAL A 34 20.68 7.80 25.63
N THR A 35 21.23 6.73 25.09
CA THR A 35 22.47 6.74 24.32
C THR A 35 22.25 7.26 22.90
N ASP A 36 23.33 7.73 22.26
CA ASP A 36 23.28 8.17 20.86
C ASP A 36 22.78 7.05 19.93
N SER A 37 23.12 5.79 20.20
CA SER A 37 22.65 4.64 19.40
C SER A 37 21.15 4.41 19.56
N GLU A 38 20.62 4.45 20.79
CA GLU A 38 19.18 4.32 21.04
C GLU A 38 18.40 5.47 20.40
N TYR A 39 18.96 6.68 20.43
CA TYR A 39 18.39 7.83 19.74
C TYR A 39 18.34 7.65 18.22
N GLN A 40 19.44 7.21 17.60
CA GLN A 40 19.49 6.97 16.16
C GLN A 40 18.52 5.87 15.73
N GLN A 41 18.43 4.79 16.53
CA GLN A 41 17.46 3.74 16.28
C GLN A 41 16.02 4.27 16.41
N ALA A 42 15.72 5.02 17.46
CA ALA A 42 14.40 5.61 17.66
C ALA A 42 13.99 6.56 16.53
N LEU A 43 14.91 7.37 15.98
CA LEU A 43 14.65 8.19 14.80
C LEU A 43 14.26 7.31 13.59
N LYS A 44 15.02 6.25 13.32
CA LYS A 44 14.71 5.32 12.23
C LYS A 44 13.34 4.65 12.44
N ASP A 45 13.03 4.26 13.66
CA ASP A 45 11.77 3.62 14.01
C ASP A 45 10.60 4.58 13.79
N VAL A 46 10.73 5.85 14.19
CA VAL A 46 9.71 6.88 13.92
C VAL A 46 9.39 6.98 12.42
N TYR A 47 10.41 7.05 11.56
CA TYR A 47 10.20 7.10 10.11
C TYR A 47 9.54 5.82 9.58
N THR A 48 10.07 4.67 9.97
CA THR A 48 9.60 3.35 9.49
C THR A 48 8.15 3.10 9.87
N LEU A 49 7.80 3.35 11.14
CA LEU A 49 6.46 3.15 11.67
C LEU A 49 5.46 4.13 11.05
N TYR A 50 5.86 5.39 10.82
CA TYR A 50 5.02 6.35 10.13
C TYR A 50 4.69 5.89 8.70
N THR A 51 5.68 5.42 7.95
CA THR A 51 5.48 4.87 6.60
C THR A 51 4.59 3.64 6.62
N ALA A 52 4.79 2.72 7.58
CA ALA A 52 3.96 1.53 7.71
C ALA A 52 2.48 1.89 7.97
N ILE A 53 2.22 2.82 8.90
CA ILE A 53 0.87 3.30 9.20
C ILE A 53 0.26 3.98 7.97
N HIS A 54 1.02 4.82 7.27
CA HIS A 54 0.55 5.50 6.06
C HIS A 54 0.15 4.51 4.97
N ASN A 55 1.01 3.54 4.66
CA ASN A 55 0.77 2.54 3.63
C ASN A 55 -0.40 1.63 3.98
N GLY A 56 -0.46 1.13 5.22
CA GLY A 56 -1.57 0.27 5.61
C GLY A 56 -2.91 1.01 5.64
N ASN A 57 -2.94 2.30 6.02
CA ASN A 57 -4.16 3.11 5.91
C ASN A 57 -4.58 3.32 4.45
N HIS A 58 -3.60 3.54 3.57
CA HIS A 58 -3.84 3.63 2.14
C HIS A 58 -4.41 2.32 1.59
N ASP A 59 -3.85 1.18 1.97
CA ASP A 59 -4.29 -0.14 1.50
C ASP A 59 -5.66 -0.53 2.06
N ALA A 60 -5.91 -0.29 3.35
CA ALA A 60 -7.23 -0.53 3.96
C ALA A 60 -8.31 0.42 3.43
N GLY A 61 -7.94 1.59 2.92
CA GLY A 61 -8.84 2.55 2.29
C GLY A 61 -9.09 2.31 0.80
N LYS A 62 -8.37 1.37 0.16
CA LYS A 62 -8.61 1.04 -1.24
C LYS A 62 -9.98 0.38 -1.38
N PRO A 63 -10.83 0.83 -2.32
CA PRO A 63 -11.99 0.05 -2.69
C PRO A 63 -11.53 -1.31 -3.19
N ALA A 64 -12.33 -2.36 -2.93
CA ALA A 64 -12.10 -3.66 -3.53
C ALA A 64 -11.99 -3.51 -5.05
N ASP A 65 -11.05 -4.23 -5.66
CA ASP A 65 -10.92 -4.24 -7.11
C ASP A 65 -12.22 -4.81 -7.70
N PRO A 66 -12.98 -4.03 -8.50
CA PRO A 66 -14.27 -4.47 -9.03
C PRO A 66 -14.13 -5.66 -9.99
N TYR A 67 -12.92 -5.98 -10.44
CA TYR A 67 -12.61 -7.06 -11.37
C TYR A 67 -12.00 -8.29 -10.68
N GLU A 68 -11.85 -8.26 -9.36
CA GLU A 68 -11.29 -9.37 -8.60
C GLU A 68 -12.17 -10.62 -8.71
N GLY A 69 -11.56 -11.77 -9.02
CA GLY A 69 -12.25 -13.06 -9.13
C GLY A 69 -13.01 -13.31 -10.45
N MET A 70 -13.06 -12.34 -11.38
CA MET A 70 -13.64 -12.54 -12.70
C MET A 70 -12.76 -13.41 -13.61
N SER A 71 -13.39 -14.19 -14.48
CA SER A 71 -12.71 -14.97 -15.52
C SER A 71 -12.17 -14.09 -16.65
N VAL A 72 -11.19 -14.61 -17.41
CA VAL A 72 -10.65 -13.92 -18.60
C VAL A 72 -11.75 -13.55 -19.60
N SER A 73 -12.74 -14.42 -19.81
CA SER A 73 -13.86 -14.14 -20.72
C SER A 73 -14.76 -13.01 -20.27
N GLU A 74 -15.05 -12.92 -18.97
CA GLU A 74 -15.87 -11.83 -18.41
C GLU A 74 -15.11 -10.49 -18.51
N LEU A 75 -13.82 -10.49 -18.17
CA LEU A 75 -12.97 -9.31 -18.27
C LEU A 75 -12.85 -8.79 -19.71
N ARG A 76 -12.69 -9.69 -20.70
CA ARG A 76 -12.67 -9.31 -22.12
C ARG A 76 -13.99 -8.69 -22.56
N SER A 77 -15.13 -9.24 -22.14
CA SER A 77 -16.45 -8.66 -22.44
C SER A 77 -16.60 -7.24 -21.87
N ILE A 78 -16.15 -7.02 -20.62
CA ILE A 78 -16.19 -5.70 -19.99
C ILE A 78 -15.22 -4.74 -20.69
N TYR A 79 -14.02 -5.20 -21.03
CA TYR A 79 -13.06 -4.41 -21.77
C TYR A 79 -13.65 -3.89 -23.08
N ASP A 80 -14.28 -4.77 -23.87
CA ASP A 80 -14.88 -4.41 -25.16
C ASP A 80 -16.01 -3.38 -24.99
N GLU A 81 -16.86 -3.53 -23.97
CA GLU A 81 -17.92 -2.56 -23.64
C GLU A 81 -17.32 -1.19 -23.28
N LYS A 82 -16.33 -1.17 -22.37
CA LYS A 82 -15.66 0.06 -21.93
C LYS A 82 -14.86 0.73 -23.04
N ALA A 83 -14.25 -0.06 -23.92
CA ALA A 83 -13.49 0.42 -25.06
C ALA A 83 -14.42 1.06 -26.10
N ALA A 84 -15.64 0.54 -26.28
CA ALA A 84 -16.65 1.16 -27.12
C ALA A 84 -17.15 2.51 -26.57
N GLU A 85 -17.21 2.66 -25.24
CA GLU A 85 -17.58 3.91 -24.56
C GLU A 85 -16.42 4.91 -24.43
N TYR A 86 -15.20 4.50 -24.77
CA TYR A 86 -14.01 5.34 -24.66
C TYR A 86 -14.03 6.47 -25.69
N LYS A 87 -14.22 7.70 -25.21
CA LYS A 87 -14.34 8.88 -26.08
C LYS A 87 -12.98 9.43 -26.55
N GLY A 88 -11.90 9.06 -25.88
CA GLY A 88 -10.56 9.61 -26.12
C GLY A 88 -10.41 11.09 -25.74
N GLY A 89 -9.15 11.56 -25.69
CA GLY A 89 -8.83 12.99 -25.53
C GLY A 89 -8.81 13.52 -24.09
N ALA A 90 -8.75 14.85 -23.95
CA ALA A 90 -8.61 15.53 -22.66
C ALA A 90 -9.81 15.22 -21.73
N GLY A 91 -9.52 14.71 -20.53
CA GLY A 91 -10.53 14.30 -19.54
C GLY A 91 -10.88 12.81 -19.54
N SER A 92 -10.39 12.04 -20.52
CA SER A 92 -10.62 10.57 -20.59
C SER A 92 -9.62 9.74 -19.78
N THR A 93 -8.74 10.37 -18.99
CA THR A 93 -7.67 9.70 -18.23
C THR A 93 -8.18 8.59 -17.33
N ARG A 94 -9.35 8.77 -16.70
CA ARG A 94 -9.95 7.74 -15.84
C ARG A 94 -10.44 6.53 -16.64
N GLN A 95 -11.04 6.73 -17.80
CA GLN A 95 -11.47 5.65 -18.68
C GLN A 95 -10.26 4.89 -19.25
N ALA A 96 -9.18 5.61 -19.62
CA ALA A 96 -7.94 4.99 -20.07
C ALA A 96 -7.28 4.15 -18.96
N ALA A 97 -7.27 4.65 -17.72
CA ALA A 97 -6.74 3.90 -16.57
C ALA A 97 -7.58 2.65 -16.26
N GLU A 98 -8.91 2.72 -16.39
CA GLU A 98 -9.81 1.59 -16.23
C GLU A 98 -9.53 0.49 -17.27
N LEU A 99 -9.41 0.86 -18.55
CA LEU A 99 -9.06 -0.07 -19.62
C LEU A 99 -7.70 -0.74 -19.40
N LEU A 100 -6.68 0.03 -19.01
CA LEU A 100 -5.35 -0.51 -18.69
C LEU A 100 -5.39 -1.48 -17.50
N SER A 101 -6.22 -1.19 -16.49
CA SER A 101 -6.38 -2.08 -15.34
C SER A 101 -6.98 -3.42 -15.74
N ILE A 102 -8.01 -3.43 -16.59
CA ILE A 102 -8.64 -4.65 -17.08
C ILE A 102 -7.67 -5.45 -17.97
N ASP A 103 -6.97 -4.78 -18.89
CA ASP A 103 -5.99 -5.43 -19.78
C ASP A 103 -4.84 -6.08 -19.00
N THR A 104 -4.28 -5.36 -18.02
CA THR A 104 -3.22 -5.90 -17.14
C THR A 104 -3.69 -7.16 -16.40
N ARG A 105 -4.96 -7.19 -15.97
CA ARG A 105 -5.53 -8.33 -15.27
C ARG A 105 -5.71 -9.53 -16.19
N ILE A 106 -6.22 -9.30 -17.41
CA ILE A 106 -6.35 -10.34 -18.45
C ILE A 106 -4.98 -10.98 -18.71
N GLN A 107 -3.95 -10.17 -18.95
CA GLN A 107 -2.58 -10.65 -19.21
C GLN A 107 -2.02 -11.48 -18.05
N ALA A 108 -2.28 -11.06 -16.80
CA ALA A 108 -1.83 -11.78 -15.61
C ALA A 108 -2.49 -13.16 -15.49
N LEU A 109 -3.80 -13.27 -15.76
CA LEU A 109 -4.53 -14.54 -15.71
C LEU A 109 -4.10 -15.48 -16.84
N GLU A 110 -3.98 -14.97 -18.07
CA GLU A 110 -3.53 -15.75 -19.22
C GLU A 110 -2.09 -16.27 -19.03
N SER A 111 -1.22 -15.45 -18.44
CA SER A 111 0.15 -15.87 -18.11
C SER A 111 0.18 -16.96 -17.02
N ALA A 112 -0.74 -16.90 -16.05
CA ALA A 112 -0.86 -17.92 -15.00
C ALA A 112 -1.40 -19.25 -15.55
N GLU A 113 -2.38 -19.20 -16.47
CA GLU A 113 -2.91 -20.39 -17.15
C GLU A 113 -1.86 -21.04 -18.05
N ALA A 114 -1.11 -20.25 -18.83
CA ALA A 114 -0.05 -20.76 -19.71
C ALA A 114 1.16 -21.33 -18.95
N GLY A 115 1.45 -20.82 -17.75
CA GLY A 115 2.51 -21.33 -16.88
C GLY A 115 2.13 -22.55 -16.05
N GLY A 116 0.84 -22.89 -15.99
CA GLY A 116 0.31 -24.07 -15.28
C GLY A 116 0.26 -25.35 -16.12
N GLU A 117 0.61 -25.27 -17.41
CA GLU A 117 0.56 -26.40 -18.35
C GLU A 117 1.90 -27.18 -18.43
N THR A 118 2.80 -26.97 -17.47
CA THR A 118 4.04 -27.75 -17.29
C THR A 118 4.11 -28.36 -15.88
N ASP A 119 3.41 -29.46 -15.66
CA ASP A 119 3.74 -30.46 -14.64
C ASP A 119 3.29 -31.86 -15.09
#